data_AF-A0A9R0BG93-F1
#
_entry.id   AF-A0A9R0BG93-F1
#
_cell.length_a   1.000
_cell.length_b   1.000
_cell.length_c   1.000
_cell.angle_alpha   90.00
_cell.angle_beta   90.00
_cell.angle_gamma   90.00
#
_symmetry.space_group_name_H-M   'P 1'
#
loop_
_entity.id
_entity.type
_entity.pdbx_description
1 polymer ?
#
loop_
_entity_poly.entity_id
_entity_poly.type
_entity_poly.pdbx_seq_one_letter_code
_entity_poly.pdbx_strand_id
1 'polypeptide(L)'
;MSMLAEPRRKQKWSVDPRNSAWSNDESKFGQKMLERMGWSKGKGLGKSEQGSTEHIKVKVKNNSLGLGTAANNEDNWIAHQDDFNQLLAELNSCHAQNNTDNPTQEQGFSLEEKSKTSKKRVHYMKFTKAFVQLQEGRPYSQ
;
A
#
# COMPACT_ATOMS: atom_id res chain seq x y z
N MET A 1 18.67 2.98 30.65
CA MET A 1 17.62 3.18 29.63
C MET A 1 16.96 1.82 29.40
N SER A 2 15.78 1.58 29.99
CA SER A 2 15.17 0.26 30.04
C SER A 2 14.17 0.02 28.91
N MET A 3 14.39 -1.07 28.17
CA MET A 3 13.40 -2.01 27.60
C MET A 3 12.07 -1.42 27.08
N LEU A 4 12.01 -1.15 25.77
CA LEU A 4 10.77 -0.88 25.01
C LEU A 4 10.11 -2.15 24.42
N ALA A 5 10.60 -3.34 24.75
CA ALA A 5 10.06 -4.59 24.19
C ALA A 5 9.03 -5.21 25.14
N GLU A 6 7.81 -5.36 24.66
CA GLU A 6 6.71 -6.03 25.38
C GLU A 6 7.11 -7.46 25.80
N PRO A 7 6.74 -7.92 27.02
CA PRO A 7 7.03 -9.28 27.46
C PRO A 7 6.48 -10.34 26.49
N ARG A 8 7.34 -11.25 26.02
CA ARG A 8 6.96 -12.33 25.09
C ARG A 8 5.91 -13.24 25.72
N ARG A 9 4.65 -13.11 25.32
CA ARG A 9 3.54 -13.96 25.78
C ARG A 9 3.56 -15.31 25.05
N LYS A 10 3.88 -16.40 25.76
CA LYS A 10 3.77 -17.76 25.21
C LYS A 10 2.29 -18.12 25.03
N GLN A 11 1.85 -18.30 23.79
CA GLN A 11 0.52 -18.82 23.47
C GLN A 11 0.53 -20.34 23.68
N LYS A 12 -0.32 -20.86 24.57
CA LYS A 12 -0.54 -22.30 24.72
C LYS A 12 -1.55 -22.72 23.65
N TRP A 13 -1.06 -23.40 22.61
CA TRP A 13 -1.91 -23.98 21.59
C TRP A 13 -2.62 -25.21 22.17
N SER A 14 -3.91 -25.36 21.88
CA SER A 14 -4.62 -26.62 22.14
C SER A 14 -4.01 -27.74 21.30
N VAL A 15 -4.14 -28.99 21.75
CA VAL A 15 -3.65 -30.19 21.05
C VAL A 15 -4.24 -30.29 19.64
N ASP A 16 -5.47 -29.82 19.44
CA ASP A 16 -6.09 -29.66 18.13
C ASP A 16 -6.67 -28.23 17.98
N PRO A 17 -5.90 -27.27 17.43
CA PRO A 17 -6.35 -25.90 17.28
C PRO A 17 -7.41 -25.73 16.18
N ARG A 18 -7.59 -26.72 15.29
CA ARG A 18 -8.59 -26.68 14.21
C ARG A 18 -9.79 -27.59 14.45
N ASN A 19 -9.82 -28.30 15.58
CA ASN A 19 -10.83 -29.30 15.92
C ASN A 19 -11.06 -30.33 14.81
N SER A 20 -9.99 -30.69 14.10
CA SER A 20 -10.00 -31.63 12.98
C SER A 20 -10.41 -33.05 13.39
N ALA A 21 -10.06 -33.47 14.60
CA ALA A 21 -10.44 -34.77 15.13
C ALA A 21 -11.96 -34.90 15.29
N TRP A 22 -12.65 -33.81 15.64
CA TRP A 22 -14.11 -33.80 15.75
C TRP A 22 -14.79 -33.71 14.40
N SER A 23 -14.28 -32.89 13.48
CA SER A 23 -14.90 -32.66 12.16
C SER A 23 -14.79 -33.86 11.22
N ASN A 24 -13.74 -34.68 11.37
CA ASN A 24 -13.49 -35.84 10.51
C ASN A 24 -14.07 -37.15 11.06
N ASP A 25 -14.62 -37.14 12.26
CA ASP A 25 -15.14 -38.35 12.91
C ASP A 25 -16.58 -38.64 12.45
N GLU A 26 -16.70 -39.65 11.62
CA GLU A 26 -17.97 -40.09 11.02
C GLU A 26 -18.84 -40.94 11.97
N SER A 27 -18.28 -41.37 13.10
CA SER A 27 -18.94 -42.31 14.00
C SER A 27 -19.92 -41.65 14.98
N LYS A 28 -19.94 -40.30 15.02
CA LYS A 28 -20.69 -39.52 16.02
C LYS A 28 -22.19 -39.64 15.84
N PHE A 29 -22.89 -39.50 16.96
CA PHE A 29 -24.36 -39.55 17.03
C PHE A 29 -25.03 -38.59 16.04
N GLY A 30 -24.59 -37.32 16.00
CA GLY A 30 -25.19 -36.31 15.12
C GLY A 30 -25.06 -36.65 13.65
N GLN A 31 -23.91 -37.18 13.22
CA GLN A 31 -23.69 -37.58 11.83
C GLN A 31 -24.59 -38.77 11.46
N LYS A 32 -24.61 -39.83 12.27
CA LYS A 32 -25.48 -40.98 12.06
C LYS A 32 -26.96 -40.58 12.01
N MET A 33 -27.37 -39.63 12.85
CA MET A 33 -28.74 -39.12 12.84
C MET A 33 -29.08 -38.39 11.55
N LEU A 34 -28.19 -37.53 11.05
CA LEU A 34 -28.36 -36.81 9.78
C LEU A 34 -28.41 -37.78 8.59
N GLU A 35 -27.52 -38.77 8.56
CA GLU A 35 -27.49 -39.80 7.52
C GLU A 35 -28.80 -40.59 7.48
N ARG A 36 -29.35 -40.95 8.64
CA ARG A 36 -30.66 -41.61 8.74
C ARG A 36 -31.82 -40.75 8.25
N MET A 37 -31.68 -39.43 8.26
CA MET A 37 -32.66 -38.48 7.72
C MET A 37 -32.45 -38.19 6.22
N GLY A 38 -31.51 -38.89 5.57
CA GLY A 38 -31.23 -38.76 4.14
C GLY A 38 -30.18 -37.70 3.78
N TRP A 39 -29.52 -37.10 4.76
CA TRP A 39 -28.38 -36.22 4.50
C TRP A 39 -27.13 -37.05 4.13
N SER A 40 -26.28 -36.54 3.25
CA SER A 40 -25.03 -37.21 2.86
C SER A 40 -23.84 -36.27 3.01
N LYS A 41 -22.69 -36.83 3.35
CA LYS A 41 -21.47 -36.06 3.58
C LYS A 41 -21.12 -35.24 2.33
N GLY A 42 -20.85 -33.95 2.54
CA GLY A 42 -20.49 -33.01 1.47
C GLY A 42 -21.69 -32.30 0.83
N LYS A 43 -22.93 -32.66 1.19
CA LYS A 43 -24.13 -32.00 0.69
C LYS A 43 -24.65 -30.93 1.63
N GLY A 44 -25.19 -29.86 1.05
CA GLY A 44 -25.88 -28.81 1.79
C GLY A 44 -27.20 -29.30 2.39
N LEU A 45 -27.65 -28.66 3.46
CA LEU A 45 -28.95 -28.93 4.05
C LEU A 45 -30.09 -28.23 3.28
N GLY A 46 -31.30 -28.76 3.38
CA GLY A 46 -32.51 -28.19 2.75
C GLY A 46 -33.03 -28.99 1.57
N LYS A 47 -34.26 -28.68 1.12
CA LYS A 47 -34.97 -29.42 0.07
C LYS A 47 -34.20 -29.52 -1.25
N SER A 48 -33.46 -28.46 -1.59
CA SER A 48 -32.65 -28.38 -2.81
C SER A 48 -31.15 -28.37 -2.49
N GLU A 49 -30.76 -28.85 -1.30
CA GLU A 49 -29.36 -28.90 -0.85
C GLU A 49 -28.67 -27.51 -0.85
N GLN A 50 -29.45 -26.43 -0.70
CA GLN A 50 -28.98 -25.05 -0.83
C GLN A 50 -28.20 -24.50 0.37
N GLY A 51 -28.20 -25.22 1.49
CA GLY A 51 -27.47 -24.83 2.70
C GLY A 51 -25.96 -24.90 2.50
N SER A 52 -25.22 -24.06 3.22
CA SER A 52 -23.75 -24.11 3.21
C SER A 52 -23.22 -25.45 3.70
N THR A 53 -22.20 -25.97 3.00
CA THR A 53 -21.49 -27.21 3.35
C THR A 53 -20.50 -27.02 4.50
N GLU A 54 -20.01 -25.79 4.66
CA GLU A 54 -19.09 -25.40 5.72
C GLU A 54 -19.80 -24.60 6.81
N HIS A 55 -19.26 -24.69 8.03
CA HIS A 55 -19.69 -23.87 9.16
C HIS A 55 -19.19 -22.44 9.02
N ILE A 56 -19.89 -21.49 9.65
CA ILE A 56 -19.48 -20.09 9.70
C ILE A 56 -18.19 -19.97 10.55
N LYS A 57 -17.14 -19.39 9.96
CA LYS A 57 -15.85 -19.17 10.62
C LYS A 57 -15.85 -17.80 11.30
N VAL A 58 -15.62 -17.79 12.61
CA VAL A 58 -15.49 -16.55 13.39
C VAL A 58 -14.01 -16.23 13.62
N LYS A 59 -13.59 -15.02 13.27
CA LYS A 59 -12.25 -14.53 13.60
C LYS A 59 -12.24 -14.00 15.03
N VAL A 60 -11.53 -14.67 15.92
CA VAL A 60 -11.35 -14.19 17.30
C VAL A 60 -10.39 -13.01 17.30
N LYS A 61 -10.83 -11.89 17.90
CA LYS A 61 -10.01 -10.70 18.07
C LYS A 61 -9.27 -10.80 19.41
N ASN A 62 -7.98 -11.10 19.34
CA ASN A 62 -7.11 -11.19 20.52
C ASN A 62 -6.23 -9.95 20.74
N ASN A 63 -6.50 -8.85 20.03
CA ASN A 63 -5.74 -7.61 20.09
C ASN A 63 -6.54 -6.48 20.76
N SER A 64 -5.83 -5.46 21.24
CA SER A 64 -6.42 -4.27 21.85
C SER A 64 -6.76 -3.16 20.83
N LEU A 65 -6.62 -3.44 19.53
CA LEU A 65 -6.83 -2.44 18.47
C LEU A 65 -8.31 -2.16 18.23
N GLY A 66 -8.65 -1.05 17.57
CA GLY A 66 -10.03 -0.73 17.18
C GLY A 66 -10.60 -1.70 16.13
N LEU A 67 -11.92 -1.81 16.01
CA LEU A 67 -12.55 -2.52 14.88
C LEU A 67 -12.21 -1.79 13.57
N GLY A 68 -11.92 -2.52 12.50
CA GLY A 68 -11.54 -1.96 11.20
C GLY A 68 -10.05 -1.59 11.05
N THR A 69 -9.24 -1.69 12.12
CA THR A 69 -7.78 -1.57 11.99
C THR A 69 -7.21 -2.85 11.38
N ALA A 70 -6.67 -2.75 10.17
CA ALA A 70 -5.91 -3.83 9.57
C ALA A 70 -4.51 -3.87 10.21
N ALA A 71 -4.06 -5.05 10.63
CA ALA A 71 -2.70 -5.24 11.13
C ALA A 71 -1.63 -5.15 10.03
N ASN A 72 -2.05 -5.00 8.76
CA ASN A 72 -1.18 -4.86 7.60
C ASN A 72 -0.53 -3.47 7.59
N ASN A 73 0.43 -3.25 8.48
CA ASN A 73 1.47 -2.24 8.29
C ASN A 73 2.67 -2.82 7.51
N GLU A 74 2.64 -4.12 7.17
CA GLU A 74 3.68 -4.82 6.42
C GLU A 74 3.80 -4.27 4.99
N ASP A 75 2.68 -3.91 4.35
CA ASP A 75 2.65 -3.36 2.99
C ASP A 75 3.30 -1.95 2.89
N ASN A 76 3.39 -1.22 4.01
CA ASN A 76 4.06 0.08 4.04
C ASN A 76 5.60 -0.04 3.99
N TRP A 77 6.17 -1.21 4.28
CA TRP A 77 7.62 -1.43 4.22
C TRP A 77 8.11 -1.56 2.78
N ILE A 78 7.31 -2.14 1.88
CA ILE A 78 7.68 -2.34 0.47
C ILE A 78 7.51 -1.04 -0.34
N ALA A 79 6.57 -0.17 0.04
CA ALA A 79 6.25 1.05 -0.70
C ALA A 79 7.47 1.97 -0.93
N HIS A 80 8.39 2.07 0.03
CA HIS A 80 9.55 2.95 -0.08
C HIS A 80 10.72 2.37 -0.88
N GLN A 81 10.70 1.07 -1.19
CA GLN A 81 11.78 0.42 -1.91
C GLN A 81 11.81 0.85 -3.39
N ASP A 82 10.64 0.93 -4.03
CA ASP A 82 10.53 1.32 -5.43
C ASP A 82 10.90 2.79 -5.65
N ASP A 83 10.44 3.69 -4.77
CA ASP A 83 10.81 5.11 -4.77
C ASP A 83 12.32 5.30 -4.60
N PHE A 84 12.94 4.52 -3.70
CA PHE A 84 14.38 4.57 -3.47
C PHE A 84 15.18 4.05 -4.68
N ASN A 85 14.72 2.96 -5.29
CA ASN A 85 15.32 2.42 -6.52
C ASN A 85 15.21 3.43 -7.68
N GLN A 86 14.08 4.13 -7.81
CA GLN A 86 13.88 5.19 -8.80
C GLN A 86 14.85 6.36 -8.58
N LEU A 87 15.03 6.80 -7.33
CA LEU A 87 15.98 7.87 -6.98
C LEU A 87 17.42 7.49 -7.36
N LEU A 88 17.84 6.26 -7.06
CA LEU A 88 19.18 5.78 -7.42
C LEU A 88 19.38 5.74 -8.95
N ALA A 89 18.37 5.32 -9.70
CA ALA A 89 18.43 5.32 -11.16
C ALA A 89 18.54 6.75 -11.72
N GLU A 90 17.79 7.71 -11.16
CA GLU A 90 17.84 9.12 -11.57
C GLU A 90 19.19 9.77 -11.24
N LEU A 91 19.76 9.50 -10.07
CA LEU A 91 21.11 9.98 -9.69
C LEU A 91 22.20 9.43 -10.60
N ASN A 92 22.16 8.12 -10.91
CA ASN A 92 23.09 7.51 -11.85
C ASN A 92 22.96 8.11 -13.26
N SER A 93 21.73 8.41 -13.68
CA SER A 93 21.45 9.05 -14.97
C SER A 93 21.97 10.48 -15.02
N CYS A 94 21.82 11.26 -13.94
CA CYS A 94 22.35 12.61 -13.83
C CYS A 94 23.89 12.65 -13.87
N HIS A 95 24.55 11.68 -13.21
CA HIS A 95 26.00 11.62 -13.20
C HIS A 95 26.60 11.17 -14.54
N ALA A 96 25.91 10.31 -15.29
CA ALA A 96 26.34 9.87 -16.62
C ALA A 96 26.29 10.99 -17.68
N GLN A 97 25.40 11.98 -17.55
CA GLN A 97 25.30 13.12 -18.47
C GLN A 97 26.43 14.16 -18.32
N ASN A 98 27.27 14.06 -17.29
CA ASN A 98 28.37 15.00 -17.03
C ASN A 98 29.73 14.57 -17.63
N ASN A 99 29.81 13.41 -18.31
CA ASN A 99 31.05 12.88 -18.91
C ASN A 99 31.08 12.95 -20.45
N THR A 100 30.07 13.54 -21.09
CA THR A 100 30.11 13.86 -22.52
C THR A 100 30.22 15.37 -22.68
N ASP A 101 31.41 15.81 -23.05
CA ASP A 101 31.77 17.18 -23.37
C ASP A 101 30.73 17.88 -24.25
N ASN A 102 30.26 19.06 -23.80
CA ASN A 102 30.01 20.29 -24.59
C ASN A 102 29.30 21.33 -23.68
N PRO A 103 29.81 22.58 -23.55
CA PRO A 103 29.15 23.60 -22.75
C PRO A 103 28.04 24.23 -23.57
N THR A 104 26.88 23.57 -23.65
CA THR A 104 25.69 24.15 -24.30
C THR A 104 24.74 24.67 -23.23
N GLN A 105 24.92 25.95 -22.93
CA GLN A 105 23.92 26.92 -22.45
C GLN A 105 22.81 26.35 -21.55
N GLU A 106 22.90 26.68 -20.27
CA GLU A 106 21.77 26.69 -19.34
C GLU A 106 20.63 27.55 -19.93
N GLN A 107 19.76 26.94 -20.74
CA GLN A 107 18.47 27.54 -21.06
C GLN A 107 17.60 27.40 -19.82
N GLY A 108 17.70 28.40 -18.94
CA GLY A 108 16.77 28.56 -17.84
C GLY A 108 15.35 28.44 -18.38
N PHE A 109 14.64 27.38 -17.98
CA PHE A 109 13.27 27.17 -18.41
C PHE A 109 12.46 28.43 -18.13
N SER A 110 11.89 29.04 -19.18
CA SER A 110 11.03 30.21 -19.05
C SER A 110 9.85 29.86 -18.15
N LEU A 111 9.95 30.31 -16.89
CA LEU A 111 8.96 30.11 -15.84
C LEU A 111 7.61 30.71 -16.27
N GLU A 112 7.66 31.71 -17.15
CA GLU A 112 6.52 32.36 -17.76
C GLU A 112 5.74 31.43 -18.72
N GLU A 113 6.40 30.64 -19.56
CA GLU A 113 5.74 29.76 -20.53
C GLU A 113 5.10 28.53 -19.87
N LYS A 114 5.81 27.92 -18.91
CA LYS A 114 5.27 26.82 -18.07
C LYS A 114 4.06 27.27 -17.24
N SER A 115 4.04 28.53 -16.81
CA SER A 115 2.94 29.07 -16.00
C SER A 115 1.68 29.37 -16.81
N LYS A 116 1.78 29.61 -18.13
CA LYS A 116 0.61 29.82 -19.02
C LYS A 116 -0.11 28.52 -19.35
N THR A 117 0.63 27.41 -19.44
CA THR A 117 0.10 26.11 -19.88
C THR A 117 -0.41 25.24 -18.73
N SER A 118 0.00 25.53 -17.50
CA SER A 118 -0.41 24.74 -16.32
C SER A 118 -1.80 25.11 -15.82
N LYS A 119 -2.67 24.10 -15.71
CA LYS A 119 -4.02 24.23 -15.15
C LYS A 119 -4.06 24.19 -13.61
N LYS A 120 -2.93 23.88 -12.95
CA LYS A 120 -2.84 23.75 -11.46
C LYS A 120 -2.44 25.05 -10.75
N ARG A 121 -1.93 26.07 -11.45
CA ARG A 121 -1.42 27.31 -10.85
C ARG A 121 -2.06 28.53 -11.53
N VAL A 122 -2.46 29.53 -10.75
CA VAL A 122 -2.94 30.81 -11.28
C VAL A 122 -1.76 31.57 -11.90
N HIS A 123 -1.87 31.88 -13.18
CA HIS A 123 -0.86 32.63 -13.91
C HIS A 123 -0.94 34.13 -13.56
N TYR A 124 0.01 34.62 -12.77
CA TYR A 124 0.09 36.03 -12.40
C TYR A 124 1.25 36.74 -13.10
N MET A 125 0.91 37.67 -13.98
CA MET A 125 1.85 38.33 -14.90
C MET A 125 2.86 39.24 -14.21
N LYS A 126 2.54 39.80 -13.03
CA LYS A 126 3.47 40.75 -12.36
C LYS A 126 4.67 40.06 -11.70
N PHE A 127 4.66 38.75 -11.53
CA PHE A 127 5.74 37.99 -10.87
C PHE A 127 6.50 37.04 -11.79
N THR A 128 6.01 36.78 -13.01
CA THR A 128 6.65 35.87 -13.97
C THR A 128 7.68 36.55 -14.87
N LYS A 129 7.54 37.87 -15.05
CA LYS A 129 8.46 38.70 -15.82
C LYS A 129 9.61 39.22 -14.97
N ALA A 130 10.51 38.36 -14.51
CA ALA A 130 11.70 38.77 -13.78
C ALA A 130 12.94 38.00 -14.25
N PHE A 131 13.43 38.34 -15.46
CA PHE A 131 14.82 38.05 -15.87
C PHE A 131 15.32 38.86 -17.09
N VAL A 132 14.45 39.49 -17.91
CA VAL A 132 14.85 40.02 -19.24
C VAL A 132 14.96 41.55 -19.31
N GLN A 133 15.52 42.24 -18.30
CA GLN A 133 15.77 43.68 -18.49
C GLN A 133 16.99 44.20 -17.70
N LEU A 134 18.18 43.67 -17.98
CA LEU A 134 19.45 44.30 -17.60
C LEU A 134 20.48 44.32 -18.73
N GLN A 135 20.05 44.54 -19.98
CA GLN A 135 20.93 45.09 -21.01
C GLN A 135 20.11 45.96 -21.96
N GLU A 136 20.07 47.26 -21.72
CA GLU A 136 20.05 48.28 -22.78
C GLU A 136 20.37 49.63 -22.15
N GLY A 137 21.47 50.22 -22.64
CA GLY A 137 22.11 51.40 -22.08
C GLY A 137 21.26 52.65 -22.17
N ARG A 138 21.39 53.50 -21.15
CA ARG A 138 20.89 54.88 -21.16
C ARG A 138 21.92 55.76 -21.88
N PRO A 139 21.58 56.51 -22.94
CA PRO A 139 22.48 57.51 -23.48
C PRO A 139 22.51 58.74 -22.58
N TYR A 140 23.73 59.27 -22.41
CA TYR A 140 24.06 60.57 -21.83
C TYR A 140 23.44 61.72 -22.64
N SER A 141 22.98 62.78 -21.97
CA SER A 141 23.08 64.14 -22.49
C SER A 141 23.44 65.12 -21.38
N GLN A 142 24.25 66.11 -21.75
CA GLN A 142 24.85 67.15 -20.90
C GLN A 142 23.83 68.04 -20.19
#